data_AF-A0A2S6NN63-F1
#
_entry.id   AF-A0A2S6NN63-F1
#
_cell.length_a   1.000
_cell.length_b   1.000
_cell.length_c   1.000
_cell.angle_alpha   90.00
_cell.angle_beta   90.00
_cell.angle_gamma   90.00
#
_symmetry.space_group_name_H-M   'P 1'
#
loop_
_entity.id
_entity.type
_entity.pdbx_description
1 polymer ?
#
loop_
_entity_poly.entity_id
_entity_poly.type
_entity_poly.pdbx_seq_one_letter_code
_entity_poly.pdbx_strand_id
1 'polypeptide(L)' 'MAQASPIGRRCERAVITAYSELRQIGTDDLSAFQACTALYRIHHPEASLSEARRLVAEWIDHHLVRHDSGMTDGCACE' A
#
# COMPACT_ATOMS: atom_id res chain seq x y z
N MET A 1 6.14 13.56 19.12
CA MET A 1 6.42 12.24 18.52
C MET A 1 5.09 11.66 18.09
N ALA A 2 4.77 11.69 16.80
CA ALA A 2 3.48 11.19 16.31
C ALA A 2 3.49 9.65 16.37
N GLN A 3 2.71 9.07 17.27
CA GLN A 3 2.42 7.64 17.22
C GLN A 3 1.50 7.43 16.01
N ALA A 4 2.07 6.99 14.89
CA ALA A 4 1.27 6.46 13.80
C ALA A 4 0.55 5.21 14.34
N SER A 5 -0.79 5.26 14.39
CA SER A 5 -1.61 4.10 14.73
C SER A 5 -1.14 2.91 13.87
N PRO A 6 -1.00 1.71 14.44
CA PRO A 6 -0.50 0.59 13.68
C PRO A 6 -1.49 0.29 12.54
N ILE A 7 -1.04 0.44 11.30
CA ILE A 7 -1.77 -0.05 10.13
C ILE A 7 -2.15 -1.50 10.42
N GLY A 8 -3.45 -1.77 10.47
CA GLY A 8 -3.99 -2.99 11.06
C GLY A 8 -3.65 -4.25 10.27
N ARG A 9 -3.41 -4.14 8.96
CA ARG A 9 -3.09 -5.27 8.07
C ARG A 9 -1.64 -5.27 7.63
N ARG A 10 -1.03 -6.46 7.59
CA ARG A 10 0.39 -6.64 7.23
C ARG A 10 0.69 -6.24 5.79
N CYS A 11 -0.15 -6.62 4.83
CA CYS A 11 0.06 -6.32 3.41
C CYS A 11 -0.13 -4.83 3.11
N GLU A 12 -1.16 -4.22 3.69
CA GLU A 12 -1.40 -2.77 3.61
C GLU A 12 -0.19 -2.01 4.18
N ARG A 13 0.25 -2.37 5.39
CA ARG A 13 1.44 -1.75 5.99
C ARG A 13 2.68 -1.91 5.13
N ALA A 14 2.94 -3.11 4.62
CA ALA A 14 4.09 -3.38 3.76
C ALA A 14 4.07 -2.51 2.50
N VAL A 15 2.92 -2.38 1.85
CA VAL A 15 2.75 -1.52 0.66
C VAL A 15 2.97 -0.05 1.00
N ILE A 16 2.37 0.48 2.06
CA ILE A 16 2.49 1.89 2.44
C ILE A 16 3.93 2.25 2.83
N THR A 17 4.59 1.36 3.58
CA THR A 17 6.00 1.53 3.93
C THR A 17 6.87 1.51 2.67
N ALA A 18 6.72 0.49 1.80
CA ALA A 18 7.51 0.39 0.57
C ALA A 18 7.28 1.59 -0.36
N TYR A 19 6.04 2.04 -0.53
CA TYR A 19 5.73 3.22 -1.36
C TYR A 19 6.43 4.47 -0.82
N SER A 20 6.33 4.70 0.49
CA SER A 20 6.94 5.85 1.15
C SER A 20 8.47 5.83 1.03
N GLU A 21 9.10 4.67 1.21
CA GLU A 21 10.55 4.51 1.07
C GLU A 21 11.02 4.73 -0.37
N LEU A 22 10.32 4.15 -1.36
CA LEU A 22 10.62 4.35 -2.78
C LEU A 22 10.55 5.84 -3.16
N ARG A 23 9.55 6.55 -2.65
CA ARG A 23 9.41 8.00 -2.84
C ARG A 23 10.54 8.79 -2.19
N GLN A 24 10.95 8.41 -0.97
CA GLN A 24 12.05 9.07 -0.25
C GLN A 24 13.39 8.95 -0.97
N ILE A 25 13.64 7.84 -1.68
CA ILE A 25 14.86 7.65 -2.49
C ILE A 25 14.75 8.25 -3.90
N GLY A 26 13.67 8.97 -4.21
CA GLY A 26 13.49 9.69 -5.48
C GLY A 26 12.82 8.90 -6.60
N THR A 27 12.16 7.77 -6.30
CA THR A 27 11.35 7.04 -7.29
C THR A 27 10.09 7.84 -7.60
N ASP A 28 9.77 8.01 -8.89
CA ASP A 28 8.54 8.65 -9.34
C ASP A 28 7.27 7.88 -8.86
N ASP A 29 6.15 8.60 -8.69
CA ASP A 29 4.88 8.05 -8.18
C ASP A 29 4.42 6.84 -9.01
N LEU A 30 4.48 6.91 -10.34
CA LEU A 30 3.99 5.83 -11.18
C LEU A 30 4.85 4.58 -11.04
N SER A 31 6.16 4.74 -10.96
CA SER A 31 7.12 3.64 -10.76
C SER A 31 6.97 3.01 -9.37
N ALA A 32 6.83 3.83 -8.33
CA ALA A 32 6.61 3.36 -6.96
C ALA A 32 5.27 2.60 -6.84
N PHE A 33 4.21 3.10 -7.48
CA PHE A 33 2.91 2.46 -7.54
C PHE A 33 2.95 1.10 -8.24
N GLN A 34 3.64 1.01 -9.38
CA GLN A 34 3.82 -0.25 -10.10
C GLN A 34 4.62 -1.27 -9.29
N ALA A 35 5.70 -0.83 -8.62
CA ALA A 35 6.49 -1.69 -7.73
C ALA A 35 5.65 -2.24 -6.57
N CYS A 36 4.83 -1.40 -5.93
CA CYS A 36 3.93 -1.81 -4.85
C CYS A 36 2.84 -2.77 -5.33
N THR A 37 2.31 -2.55 -6.54
CA THR A 37 1.36 -3.48 -7.19
C THR A 37 2.02 -4.85 -7.43
N ALA A 38 3.27 -4.86 -7.89
CA ALA A 38 4.01 -6.11 -8.09
C ALA A 38 4.32 -6.81 -6.77
N LEU A 39 4.76 -6.08 -5.74
CA LEU A 39 4.99 -6.58 -4.39
C LEU A 39 3.74 -7.27 -3.83
N TYR A 40 2.58 -6.61 -3.92
CA TYR A 40 1.30 -7.19 -3.47
C TYR A 40 1.00 -8.52 -4.17
N ARG A 41 1.21 -8.60 -5.48
CA ARG A 41 0.95 -9.82 -6.26
C ARG A 41 1.96 -10.95 -6.04
N ILE A 42 3.16 -10.67 -5.56
CA ILE A 42 4.11 -11.70 -5.14
C ILE A 42 3.56 -12.44 -3.91
N HIS A 43 2.91 -11.71 -3.00
CA HIS A 43 2.25 -12.28 -1.83
C HIS A 43 0.87 -12.86 -2.15
N HIS A 44 0.12 -12.24 -3.06
CA HIS A 44 -1.20 -12.66 -3.52
C HIS A 44 -1.19 -12.97 -5.02
N PRO A 45 -0.62 -14.11 -5.44
CA PRO A 45 -0.57 -14.48 -6.86
C PRO A 45 -1.96 -14.72 -7.45
N GLU A 46 -2.94 -15.05 -6.61
CA GLU A 46 -4.37 -15.17 -6.96
C GLU A 46 -5.04 -13.84 -7.31
N ALA A 47 -4.50 -12.72 -6.83
CA ALA A 47 -5.06 -11.40 -7.09
C ALA A 47 -4.83 -11.00 -8.55
N SER A 48 -5.92 -10.62 -9.22
CA SER A 48 -5.86 -10.04 -10.56
C SER A 48 -5.10 -8.71 -10.54
N LEU A 49 -4.47 -8.35 -11.66
CA LEU A 49 -3.73 -7.07 -11.75
C LEU A 49 -4.61 -5.85 -11.46
N SER A 50 -5.87 -5.88 -11.93
CA SER A 50 -6.83 -4.80 -11.68
C SER A 50 -7.20 -4.66 -10.20
N GLU A 51 -7.36 -5.78 -9.51
CA GLU A 51 -7.66 -5.80 -8.06
C GLU A 51 -6.47 -5.29 -7.26
N ALA A 52 -5.27 -5.76 -7.56
CA ALA A 52 -4.04 -5.30 -6.93
C ALA A 52 -3.86 -3.78 -7.07
N ARG A 53 -4.06 -3.24 -8.29
CA ARG A 53 -3.97 -1.79 -8.54
C ARG A 53 -5.02 -1.01 -7.74
N ARG A 54 -6.25 -1.51 -7.69
CA ARG A 54 -7.34 -0.89 -6.94
C ARG A 54 -7.01 -0.81 -5.45
N LEU A 55 -6.61 -1.93 -4.85
CA LEU A 55 -6.28 -1.98 -3.42
C LEU A 55 -5.08 -1.09 -3.08
N VAL A 56 -3.99 -1.19 -3.85
CA VAL A 56 -2.80 -0.36 -3.62
C VAL A 56 -3.13 1.13 -3.76
N ALA A 57 -3.93 1.52 -4.76
CA ALA A 57 -4.34 2.91 -4.92
C ALA A 57 -5.20 3.40 -3.75
N GLU A 58 -6.15 2.59 -3.30
CA GLU A 58 -7.01 2.90 -2.15
C GLU A 58 -6.18 3.10 -0.87
N TRP A 59 -5.19 2.25 -0.63
CA TRP A 59 -4.30 2.37 0.53
C TRP A 59 -3.45 3.64 0.47
N ILE A 60 -2.84 3.94 -0.68
CA ILE A 60 -2.02 5.15 -0.85
C ILE A 60 -2.89 6.40 -0.63
N ASP A 61 -4.07 6.44 -1.24
CA ASP A 61 -5.02 7.55 -1.09
C ASP A 61 -5.45 7.71 0.38
N HIS A 62 -5.77 6.61 1.07
CA HIS A 62 -6.18 6.64 2.47
C HIS A 62 -5.07 7.11 3.43
N HIS A 63 -3.89 6.49 3.36
CA HIS A 63 -2.81 6.72 4.34
C HIS A 63 -1.88 7.86 3.99
N LEU A 64 -1.62 8.10 2.71
CA LEU A 64 -0.60 9.07 2.26
C LEU A 64 -1.19 10.36 1.70
N VAL A 65 -2.40 10.31 1.14
CA VAL A 65 -3.09 11.52 0.63
C VAL A 65 -4.04 12.09 1.68
N ARG A 66 -4.94 11.26 2.22
CA ARG A 66 -5.90 11.66 3.26
C ARG A 66 -5.30 11.67 4.67
N HIS A 67 -4.16 11.01 4.86
CA HIS A 67 -3.51 10.84 6.18
C HIS A 67 -4.43 10.23 7.24
N ASP A 68 -5.40 9.43 6.82
CA ASP A 68 -6.31 8.74 7.71
C ASP A 68 -5.63 7.50 8.29
N SER A 69 -5.87 7.24 9.58
CA SER A 69 -5.25 6.12 10.31
C SER A 69 -6.21 4.95 10.55
N GLY A 70 -7.44 5.06 10.04
CA GLY A 70 -8.45 4.00 10.09
C GLY A 70 -8.11 2.81 9.21
N MET A 71 -8.87 1.72 9.37
CA MET A 71 -8.76 0.56 8.50
C MET A 71 -9.41 0.82 7.14
N THR A 72 -8.73 0.40 6.08
CA THR A 72 -9.34 0.24 4.75
C THR A 72 -10.04 -1.13 4.63
N ASP A 73 -10.88 -1.29 3.59
CA ASP A 73 -11.58 -2.56 3.31
C ASP A 73 -10.57 -3.69 3.02
N GLY A 74 -9.39 -3.32 2.50
CA GLY A 74 -8.13 -4.08 2.52
C GLY A 74 -8.15 -5.44 1.84
N CYS A 75 -7.11 -6.28 2.08
CA CYS A 75 -7.11 -7.69 1.65
C CYS A 75 -7.67 -8.62 2.72
N ALA A 76 -8.39 -9.68 2.32
CA ALA A 76 -8.87 -10.74 3.21
C ALA A 76 -7.77 -11.77 3.57
N CYS A 77 -6.55 -11.27 3.76
CA CYS A 77 -5.32 -12.01 4.02
C CYS A 77 -5.17 -12.28 5.53
N GLU A 78 -4.78 -13.51 5.91
CA GLU A 78 -4.62 -13.95 7.32
C GLU A 78 -3.33 -13.42 8.00
#